data_AF-A0A381L8Q0-F1
#
_entry.id   AF-A0A381L8Q0-F1
#
_cell.length_a   1.000
_cell.length_b   1.000
_cell.length_c   1.000
_cell.angle_alpha   90.00
_cell.angle_beta   90.00
_cell.angle_gamma   90.00
#
_symmetry.space_group_name_H-M   'P 1'
#
loop_
_entity.id
_entity.type
_entity.pdbx_description
1 polymer ?
#
loop_
_entity_poly.entity_id
_entity_poly.type
_entity_poly.pdbx_seq_one_letter_code
_entity_poly.pdbx_strand_id
1 'polypeptide(L)'
;FWLIDRTGAYSSGFISIKNDEQVLVRAICSYLLMSDEEVGLDTTIREVDGQPMITIDDGEPGQTREIEINPKPIIRPEKLISCGTTCYRSVDEKFLVKYSWHRVHGKSEIDLLKEALQVRGVINLVASEIIHKRSDVWEDLSAFIPKEWLQMEHEKTSKDSGEEETDGYGAL
;
A
#
# COMPACT_ATOMS: atom_id res chain seq x y z
N PHE A 1 13.29 9.09 13.82
CA PHE A 1 12.41 9.03 12.65
C PHE A 1 11.73 7.68 12.60
N TRP A 2 10.43 7.70 12.36
CA TRP A 2 9.64 6.51 12.10
C TRP A 2 9.33 6.46 10.63
N LEU A 3 9.68 5.35 9.99
CA LEU A 3 9.13 4.94 8.71
C LEU A 3 8.07 3.89 9.01
N ILE A 4 6.86 4.07 8.54
CA ILE A 4 5.79 3.10 8.74
C ILE A 4 5.40 2.54 7.38
N ASP A 5 5.48 1.23 7.25
CA ASP A 5 4.95 0.53 6.09
C ASP A 5 4.07 -0.67 6.52
N ARG A 6 3.63 -1.50 5.57
CA ARG A 6 2.81 -2.68 5.85
C ARG A 6 3.47 -3.72 6.75
N THR A 7 4.79 -3.77 6.77
CA THR A 7 5.57 -4.72 7.57
C THR A 7 5.80 -4.21 9.00
N GLY A 8 5.58 -2.91 9.23
CA GLY A 8 5.49 -2.31 10.55
C GLY A 8 6.11 -0.93 10.60
N ALA A 9 6.35 -0.47 11.84
CA ALA A 9 7.04 0.78 12.10
C ALA A 9 8.53 0.52 12.33
N TYR A 10 9.37 1.11 11.49
CA TYR A 10 10.82 1.14 11.61
C TYR A 10 11.23 2.43 12.29
N SER A 11 11.95 2.32 13.42
CA SER A 11 12.47 3.50 14.12
C SER A 11 13.97 3.64 13.89
N SER A 12 14.44 4.89 13.88
CA SER A 12 15.87 5.22 13.90
C SER A 12 16.56 4.90 15.25
N GLY A 13 15.94 4.14 16.15
CA GLY A 13 16.44 3.83 17.49
C GLY A 13 16.02 4.83 18.58
N PHE A 14 16.57 4.65 19.79
CA PHE A 14 16.27 5.49 20.94
C PHE A 14 16.95 6.86 20.84
N ILE A 15 16.25 7.90 21.29
CA ILE A 15 16.78 9.26 21.44
C ILE A 15 16.65 9.70 22.90
N SER A 16 17.68 10.34 23.47
CA SER A 16 17.59 10.90 24.82
C SER A 16 17.05 12.31 24.73
N ILE A 17 15.83 12.56 25.22
CA ILE A 17 15.24 13.91 25.21
C ILE A 17 16.13 14.92 25.96
N LYS A 18 16.82 14.47 27.01
CA LYS A 18 17.66 15.32 27.85
C LYS A 18 19.01 15.64 27.19
N ASN A 19 19.59 14.70 26.46
CA ASN A 19 20.94 14.86 25.90
C ASN A 19 20.91 15.26 24.43
N ASP A 20 19.81 14.98 23.72
CA ASP A 20 19.63 15.13 22.28
C ASP A 20 18.41 16.03 21.97
N GLU A 21 18.23 17.11 22.74
CA GLU A 21 17.09 18.04 22.59
C GLU A 21 16.94 18.59 21.17
N GLN A 22 18.06 18.83 20.48
CA GLN A 22 18.06 19.29 19.08
C GLN A 22 17.51 18.25 18.11
N VAL A 23 17.72 16.95 18.40
CA VAL A 23 17.20 15.85 17.58
C VAL A 23 15.68 15.78 17.69
N LEU A 24 15.12 16.02 18.88
CA LEU A 24 13.69 16.11 19.08
C LEU A 24 13.07 17.27 18.30
N VAL A 25 13.63 18.48 18.43
CA VAL A 25 13.15 19.67 17.69
C VAL A 25 13.20 19.40 16.19
N ARG A 26 14.32 18.86 15.69
CA ARG A 26 14.45 18.49 14.28
C ARG A 26 13.39 17.48 13.85
N ALA A 27 13.13 16.45 14.64
CA ALA A 27 12.11 15.45 14.32
C ALA A 27 10.70 16.08 14.20
N ILE A 28 10.31 16.92 15.17
CA ILE A 28 9.02 17.61 15.13
C ILE A 28 8.93 18.54 13.91
N CYS A 29 9.95 19.36 13.68
CA CYS A 29 9.99 20.25 12.51
C CYS A 29 9.91 19.45 11.19
N SER A 30 10.57 18.30 11.10
CA SER A 30 10.46 17.45 9.91
C SER A 30 9.05 16.95 9.67
N TYR A 31 8.34 16.44 10.69
CA TYR A 31 6.95 16.00 10.54
C TYR A 31 5.99 17.15 10.20
N LEU A 32 6.24 18.36 10.69
CA LEU A 32 5.44 19.55 10.36
C LEU A 32 5.67 20.05 8.93
N LEU A 33 6.82 19.75 8.34
CA LEU A 33 7.20 20.15 6.98
C LEU A 33 6.87 19.09 5.93
N MET A 34 6.66 17.85 6.35
CA MET A 34 6.23 16.76 5.48
C MET A 34 4.78 16.98 5.02
N SER A 35 4.53 16.66 3.76
CA SER A 35 3.20 16.57 3.18
C SER A 35 2.39 15.40 3.77
N ASP A 36 1.08 15.44 3.55
CA ASP A 36 0.16 14.36 3.95
C ASP A 36 0.62 12.99 3.41
N GLU A 37 1.10 12.95 2.17
CA GLU A 37 1.64 11.73 1.55
C GLU A 37 2.92 11.25 2.25
N GLU A 38 3.86 12.14 2.55
CA GLU A 38 5.13 11.81 3.22
C GLU A 38 4.93 11.27 4.64
N VAL A 39 3.88 11.72 5.34
CA VAL A 39 3.51 11.18 6.66
C VAL A 39 2.61 9.94 6.59
N GLY A 40 2.26 9.49 5.38
CA GLY A 40 1.49 8.26 5.13
C GLY A 40 -0.03 8.41 5.27
N LEU A 41 -0.57 9.62 5.14
CA LEU A 41 -2.01 9.84 5.03
C LEU A 41 -2.49 9.44 3.63
N ASP A 42 -3.72 8.90 3.57
CA ASP A 42 -4.38 8.58 2.31
C ASP A 42 -4.84 9.88 1.62
N THR A 43 -4.20 10.23 0.51
CA THR A 43 -4.53 11.41 -0.30
C THR A 43 -5.53 11.12 -1.42
N THR A 44 -5.92 9.85 -1.60
CA THR A 44 -6.80 9.44 -2.71
C THR A 44 -8.27 9.75 -2.46
N ILE A 45 -8.67 9.85 -1.18
CA ILE A 45 -10.00 10.27 -0.75
C ILE A 45 -9.89 11.74 -0.31
N ARG A 46 -10.42 12.65 -1.12
CA ARG A 46 -10.40 14.08 -0.84
C ARG A 46 -11.69 14.51 -0.16
N GLU A 47 -11.61 15.48 0.74
CA GLU A 47 -12.79 16.13 1.30
C GLU A 47 -13.11 17.39 0.49
N VAL A 48 -14.26 17.41 -0.19
CA VAL A 48 -14.74 18.55 -0.99
C VAL A 48 -16.08 18.97 -0.40
N ASP A 49 -16.16 20.19 0.15
CA ASP A 49 -17.36 20.71 0.82
C ASP A 49 -17.94 19.76 1.90
N GLY A 50 -17.05 19.05 2.62
CA GLY A 50 -17.42 18.07 3.65
C GLY A 50 -17.85 16.70 3.11
N GLN A 51 -17.74 16.47 1.79
CA GLN A 51 -18.06 15.20 1.15
C GLN A 51 -16.78 14.47 0.72
N PRO A 52 -16.63 13.18 1.04
CA PRO A 52 -15.49 12.39 0.59
C PRO A 52 -15.65 12.00 -0.89
N MET A 53 -14.68 12.44 -1.69
CA MET A 53 -14.64 12.31 -3.14
C MET A 53 -13.40 11.52 -3.56
N ILE A 54 -13.53 10.70 -4.59
CA ILE A 54 -12.43 10.00 -5.24
C ILE A 54 -12.41 10.41 -6.70
N THR A 55 -11.22 10.62 -7.25
CA THR A 55 -11.03 10.85 -8.70
C THR A 55 -10.61 9.55 -9.36
N ILE A 56 -11.24 9.21 -10.48
CA ILE A 56 -10.80 8.13 -11.35
C ILE A 56 -10.51 8.68 -12.75
N ASP A 57 -9.47 8.17 -13.38
CA ASP A 57 -9.22 8.40 -14.81
C ASP A 57 -10.29 7.65 -15.62
N ASP A 58 -10.96 8.35 -16.55
CA ASP A 58 -12.02 7.77 -17.37
C ASP A 58 -11.50 7.13 -18.68
N GLY A 59 -10.17 7.16 -18.89
CA GLY A 59 -9.50 6.55 -20.04
C GLY A 59 -9.33 7.48 -21.23
N GLU A 60 -9.92 8.68 -21.22
CA GLU A 60 -9.65 9.73 -22.20
C GLU A 60 -8.60 10.73 -21.64
N PRO A 61 -7.61 11.16 -22.44
CA PRO A 61 -6.52 11.99 -21.94
C PRO A 61 -7.04 13.30 -21.33
N GLY A 62 -6.85 13.46 -20.02
CA GLY A 62 -7.23 14.67 -19.27
C GLY A 62 -8.68 14.70 -18.81
N GLN A 63 -9.44 13.62 -18.99
CA GLN A 63 -10.80 13.53 -18.51
C GLN A 63 -10.82 12.62 -17.26
N THR A 64 -11.32 13.17 -16.16
CA THR A 64 -11.39 12.48 -14.88
C THR A 64 -12.81 12.57 -14.35
N ARG A 65 -13.23 11.54 -13.62
CA ARG A 65 -14.54 11.48 -12.97
C ARG A 65 -14.36 11.55 -11.47
N GLU A 66 -15.08 12.48 -10.84
CA GLU A 66 -15.24 12.50 -9.40
C GLU A 66 -16.40 11.58 -8.97
N ILE A 67 -16.17 10.81 -7.93
CA ILE A 67 -17.14 9.89 -7.34
C ILE A 67 -17.24 10.21 -5.84
N GLU A 68 -18.43 10.62 -5.42
CA GLU A 68 -18.76 10.76 -4.01
C GLU A 68 -18.97 9.37 -3.39
N ILE A 69 -18.31 9.11 -2.27
CA ILE A 69 -18.39 7.84 -1.56
C ILE A 69 -19.06 7.99 -0.20
N ASN A 70 -19.63 6.90 0.30
CA ASN A 70 -20.00 6.84 1.71
C ASN A 70 -18.71 6.80 2.55
N PRO A 71 -18.53 7.66 3.56
CA PRO A 71 -17.31 7.70 4.38
C PRO A 71 -17.08 6.41 5.18
N LYS A 72 -18.15 5.65 5.45
CA LYS A 72 -18.07 4.37 6.13
C LYS A 72 -17.81 3.25 5.11
N PRO A 73 -16.67 2.56 5.17
CA PRO A 73 -16.40 1.45 4.26
C PRO A 73 -17.35 0.28 4.54
N ILE A 74 -17.74 -0.42 3.48
CA ILE A 74 -18.56 -1.64 3.57
C ILE A 74 -17.71 -2.86 3.96
N ILE A 75 -16.42 -2.83 3.62
CA ILE A 75 -15.43 -3.84 3.98
C ILE A 75 -14.21 -3.08 4.45
N ARG A 76 -13.74 -3.37 5.67
CA ARG A 76 -12.47 -2.89 6.20
C ARG A 76 -11.90 -3.96 7.13
N PRO A 77 -10.77 -4.60 6.79
CA PRO A 77 -10.18 -5.60 7.66
C PRO A 77 -9.67 -4.94 8.93
N GLU A 78 -9.99 -5.54 10.07
CA GLU A 78 -9.48 -5.10 11.38
C GLU A 78 -8.03 -5.55 11.60
N LYS A 79 -7.55 -6.52 10.82
CA LYS A 79 -6.23 -7.13 10.95
C LYS A 79 -5.37 -6.86 9.71
N LEU A 80 -4.11 -6.49 9.95
CA LEU A 80 -3.11 -6.19 8.92
C LEU A 80 -2.54 -7.44 8.20
N ILE A 81 -3.04 -8.63 8.48
CA ILE A 81 -2.49 -9.92 8.01
C ILE A 81 -2.93 -10.23 6.55
N SER A 82 -3.70 -9.35 5.90
CA SER A 82 -4.30 -9.58 4.57
C SER A 82 -3.87 -8.55 3.53
N CYS A 83 -4.44 -8.62 2.32
CA CYS A 83 -4.27 -7.59 1.27
C CYS A 83 -4.84 -6.20 1.66
N GLY A 84 -5.32 -6.02 2.90
CA GLY A 84 -5.80 -4.73 3.39
C GLY A 84 -7.04 -4.22 2.67
N THR A 85 -7.82 -5.14 2.06
CA THR A 85 -8.89 -4.77 1.14
C THR A 85 -9.94 -3.90 1.81
N THR A 86 -10.01 -2.64 1.42
CA THR A 86 -11.01 -1.69 1.91
C THR A 86 -11.93 -1.31 0.77
N CYS A 87 -13.23 -1.46 0.96
CA CYS A 87 -14.22 -1.17 -0.06
C CYS A 87 -15.18 -0.07 0.41
N TYR A 88 -15.40 0.92 -0.45
CA TYR A 88 -16.38 1.97 -0.29
C TYR A 88 -17.48 1.85 -1.34
N ARG A 89 -18.68 2.26 -0.98
CA ARG A 89 -19.82 2.34 -1.89
C ARG A 89 -20.05 3.79 -2.27
N SER A 90 -20.26 4.08 -3.55
CA SER A 90 -20.67 5.43 -3.98
C SER A 90 -22.02 5.81 -3.37
N VAL A 91 -22.27 7.11 -3.18
CA VAL A 91 -23.54 7.60 -2.62
C VAL A 91 -24.72 7.25 -3.53
N ASP A 92 -24.52 7.24 -4.85
CA ASP A 92 -25.53 6.83 -5.84
C ASP A 92 -25.69 5.31 -6.00
N GLU A 93 -24.96 4.52 -5.21
CA GLU A 93 -24.90 3.05 -5.22
C GLU A 93 -24.51 2.39 -6.55
N LYS A 94 -24.04 3.16 -7.54
CA LYS A 94 -23.65 2.63 -8.84
C LYS A 94 -22.25 2.03 -8.86
N PHE A 95 -21.37 2.46 -7.96
CA PHE A 95 -19.96 2.08 -7.96
C PHE A 95 -19.53 1.47 -6.63
N LEU A 96 -18.59 0.53 -6.76
CA LEU A 96 -17.82 0.01 -5.64
C LEU A 96 -16.36 0.40 -5.85
N VAL A 97 -15.81 1.20 -4.94
CA VAL A 97 -14.40 1.55 -4.95
C VAL A 97 -13.66 0.62 -4.02
N LYS A 98 -12.58 -0.01 -4.51
CA LYS A 98 -11.83 -1.01 -3.76
C LYS A 98 -10.35 -0.66 -3.76
N TYR A 99 -9.84 -0.44 -2.56
CA TYR A 99 -8.42 -0.34 -2.28
C TYR A 99 -7.92 -1.69 -1.84
N SER A 100 -6.86 -2.18 -2.46
CA SER A 100 -6.27 -3.46 -2.08
C SER A 100 -4.82 -3.49 -2.52
N TRP A 101 -3.97 -4.06 -1.67
CA TRP A 101 -2.60 -4.33 -2.06
C TRP A 101 -2.54 -5.45 -3.10
N HIS A 102 -1.80 -5.19 -4.16
CA HIS A 102 -1.58 -6.17 -5.21
C HIS A 102 -0.72 -7.35 -4.70
N ARG A 103 -1.08 -8.57 -5.11
CA ARG A 103 -0.24 -9.76 -4.90
C ARG A 103 0.89 -9.77 -5.92
N VAL A 104 2.10 -10.08 -5.48
CA VAL A 104 3.30 -10.07 -6.34
C VAL A 104 3.28 -11.19 -7.39
N HIS A 105 2.55 -12.28 -7.13
CA HIS A 105 2.55 -13.47 -7.97
C HIS A 105 1.15 -13.82 -8.49
N GLY A 106 1.11 -14.32 -9.72
CA GLY A 106 -0.12 -14.74 -10.41
C GLY A 106 -0.82 -13.61 -11.16
N LYS A 107 -2.01 -13.92 -11.72
CA LYS A 107 -2.85 -12.91 -12.38
C LYS A 107 -3.33 -11.87 -11.37
N SER A 108 -3.29 -10.60 -11.77
CA SER A 108 -3.84 -9.55 -10.93
C SER A 108 -5.37 -9.66 -10.85
N GLU A 109 -5.94 -9.10 -9.79
CA GLU A 109 -7.40 -8.99 -9.71
C GLU A 109 -7.96 -8.15 -10.87
N ILE A 110 -7.20 -7.16 -11.35
CA ILE A 110 -7.55 -6.37 -12.53
C ILE A 110 -7.62 -7.28 -13.76
N ASP A 111 -6.64 -8.17 -13.97
CA ASP A 111 -6.63 -9.11 -15.09
C ASP A 111 -7.80 -10.08 -15.02
N LEU A 112 -8.08 -10.62 -13.83
CA LEU A 112 -9.21 -11.52 -13.60
C LEU A 112 -10.56 -10.83 -13.88
N LEU A 113 -10.71 -9.56 -13.48
CA LEU A 113 -11.94 -8.78 -13.75
C LEU A 113 -12.08 -8.44 -15.24
N LYS A 114 -10.97 -8.20 -15.95
CA LYS A 114 -10.97 -8.01 -17.41
C LYS A 114 -11.36 -9.29 -18.14
N GLU A 115 -10.90 -10.45 -17.68
CA GLU A 115 -11.26 -11.76 -18.24
C GLU A 115 -12.72 -12.13 -17.95
N ALA A 116 -13.24 -11.75 -16.78
CA ALA A 116 -14.63 -11.99 -16.38
C ALA A 116 -15.63 -10.95 -16.91
N LEU A 117 -15.19 -10.05 -17.82
CA LEU A 117 -16.06 -9.04 -18.41
C LEU A 117 -17.27 -9.71 -19.07
N GLN A 118 -18.46 -9.18 -18.79
CA GLN A 118 -19.75 -9.70 -19.31
C GLN A 118 -20.20 -11.04 -18.71
N VAL A 119 -19.52 -11.58 -17.70
CA VAL A 119 -20.05 -12.70 -16.92
C VAL A 119 -21.20 -12.22 -16.04
N ARG A 120 -22.39 -12.82 -16.21
CA ARG A 120 -23.58 -12.45 -15.45
C ARG A 120 -23.33 -12.62 -13.94
N GLY A 121 -23.55 -11.55 -13.18
CA GLY A 121 -23.40 -11.53 -11.72
C GLY A 121 -22.00 -11.16 -11.21
N VAL A 122 -21.03 -10.97 -12.10
CA VAL A 122 -19.71 -10.43 -11.75
C VAL A 122 -19.72 -8.91 -11.93
N ILE A 123 -19.05 -8.19 -11.03
CA ILE A 123 -18.88 -6.74 -11.15
C ILE A 123 -18.01 -6.40 -12.35
N ASN A 124 -18.39 -5.37 -13.12
CA ASN A 124 -17.56 -4.90 -14.22
C ASN A 124 -16.49 -3.94 -13.70
N LEU A 125 -15.25 -4.14 -14.13
CA LEU A 125 -14.18 -3.17 -13.89
C LEU A 125 -14.45 -1.89 -14.68
N VAL A 126 -14.59 -0.76 -13.98
CA VAL A 126 -14.80 0.56 -14.59
C VAL A 126 -13.46 1.26 -14.80
N ALA A 127 -12.64 1.33 -13.76
CA ALA A 127 -11.30 1.92 -13.79
C ALA A 127 -10.41 1.21 -12.76
N SER A 128 -9.10 1.31 -12.96
CA SER A 128 -8.10 0.82 -12.01
C SER A 128 -6.83 1.64 -12.11
N GLU A 129 -6.23 1.95 -10.98
CA GLU A 129 -4.99 2.71 -10.89
C GLU A 129 -4.05 2.10 -9.85
N ILE A 130 -2.74 2.24 -10.07
CA ILE A 130 -1.72 1.91 -9.07
C ILE A 130 -1.32 3.22 -8.39
N ILE A 131 -1.86 3.44 -7.19
CA ILE A 131 -1.67 4.68 -6.43
C ILE A 131 -0.34 4.73 -5.64
N HIS A 132 0.22 3.56 -5.28
CA HIS A 132 1.52 3.46 -4.64
C HIS A 132 2.25 2.19 -5.06
N LYS A 133 3.54 2.31 -5.38
CA LYS A 133 4.44 1.16 -5.50
C LYS A 133 5.44 1.17 -4.35
N ARG A 134 5.80 -0.02 -3.92
CA ARG A 134 6.86 -0.17 -2.91
C ARG A 134 8.19 0.43 -3.40
N SER A 135 8.51 0.32 -4.70
CA SER A 135 9.74 0.90 -5.26
C SER A 135 9.87 2.40 -4.97
N ASP A 136 8.76 3.13 -5.03
CA ASP A 136 8.74 4.59 -4.96
C ASP A 136 9.32 5.09 -3.61
N VAL A 137 9.03 4.36 -2.52
CA VAL A 137 9.53 4.70 -1.17
C VAL A 137 10.94 4.15 -0.92
N TRP A 138 11.25 2.97 -1.46
CA TRP A 138 12.50 2.27 -1.15
C TRP A 138 13.70 2.75 -1.95
N GLU A 139 13.51 3.29 -3.16
CA GLU A 139 14.59 3.91 -3.93
C GLU A 139 15.16 5.12 -3.18
N ASP A 140 14.29 5.97 -2.63
CA ASP A 140 14.70 7.14 -1.84
C ASP A 140 15.36 6.74 -0.51
N LEU A 141 14.87 5.69 0.14
CA LEU A 141 15.46 5.19 1.39
C LEU A 141 16.78 4.44 1.19
N SER A 142 16.98 3.79 0.04
CA SER A 142 18.22 3.04 -0.25
C SER A 142 19.47 3.92 -0.18
N ALA A 143 19.33 5.22 -0.44
CA ALA A 143 20.40 6.20 -0.27
C ALA A 143 20.80 6.42 1.20
N PHE A 144 19.91 6.10 2.15
CA PHE A 144 20.11 6.26 3.60
C PHE A 144 20.37 4.93 4.32
N ILE A 145 20.16 3.79 3.67
CA ILE A 145 20.45 2.47 4.23
C ILE A 145 21.96 2.19 4.07
N PRO A 146 22.71 1.92 5.16
CA PRO A 146 24.10 1.55 5.06
C PRO A 146 24.27 0.30 4.19
N LYS A 147 25.22 0.32 3.25
CA LYS A 147 25.42 -0.75 2.25
C LYS A 147 25.61 -2.15 2.85
N GLU A 148 26.05 -2.24 4.10
CA GLU A 148 26.21 -3.48 4.87
C GLU A 148 24.88 -4.23 5.06
N TRP A 149 23.75 -3.52 5.11
CA TRP A 149 22.41 -4.12 5.33
C TRP A 149 21.81 -4.67 4.04
N LEU A 150 22.18 -4.09 2.88
CA LEU A 150 21.77 -4.59 1.55
C LEU A 150 22.45 -5.91 1.19
N GLN A 151 23.64 -6.18 1.74
CA GLN A 151 24.38 -7.44 1.49
C GLN A 151 23.74 -8.65 2.18
N MET A 152 23.03 -8.46 3.31
CA MET A 152 22.38 -9.55 4.04
C MET A 152 21.17 -10.17 3.30
N GLU A 153 20.47 -9.41 2.47
CA GLU A 153 19.31 -9.92 1.71
C GLU A 153 19.74 -10.77 0.50
N HIS A 154 20.85 -10.41 -0.15
CA HIS A 154 21.45 -11.22 -1.21
C HIS A 154 21.98 -12.56 -0.70
N GLU A 155 22.58 -12.59 0.50
CA GLU A 155 23.02 -13.85 1.12
C GLU A 155 21.85 -14.76 1.51
N LYS A 156 20.75 -14.21 2.05
CA LYS A 156 19.54 -15.00 2.38
C LYS A 156 18.90 -15.63 1.14
N THR A 157 18.81 -14.87 0.05
CA THR A 157 18.22 -15.38 -1.21
C THR A 157 19.08 -16.48 -1.84
N SER A 158 20.40 -16.48 -1.59
CA SER A 158 21.32 -17.50 -2.08
C SER A 158 21.39 -18.77 -1.22
N LYS A 159 21.03 -18.69 0.06
CA LYS A 159 21.03 -19.83 0.99
C LYS A 159 19.73 -20.63 0.98
N ASP A 160 18.59 -20.01 0.64
CA ASP A 160 17.28 -20.69 0.63
C ASP A 160 17.04 -21.50 -0.66
N SER A 161 17.91 -21.38 -1.66
CA SER A 161 17.85 -22.16 -2.91
C SER A 161 18.70 -23.44 -2.88
N GLY A 162 19.16 -23.87 -1.70
CA GLY A 162 20.25 -24.86 -1.56
C GLY A 162 19.97 -26.13 -0.75
N GLU A 163 18.76 -26.35 -0.22
CA GLU A 163 18.45 -27.57 0.56
C GLU A 163 17.05 -28.12 0.22
N GLU A 164 16.90 -28.72 -0.98
CA GLU A 164 15.94 -29.79 -1.21
C GLU A 164 16.67 -31.13 -1.02
N GLU A 165 16.73 -31.60 0.22
CA GLU A 165 17.16 -32.96 0.55
C GLU A 165 15.94 -33.89 0.39
N THR A 166 16.01 -34.76 -0.61
CA THR A 166 15.02 -35.82 -0.86
C THR A 166 15.08 -36.85 0.25
N ASP A 167 14.01 -37.00 1.03
CA ASP A 167 13.82 -38.21 1.85
C ASP A 167 12.44 -38.84 1.63
N GLY A 168 12.50 -40.14 1.35
CA GLY A 168 11.47 -40.92 0.68
C GLY A 168 10.26 -41.30 1.53
N TYR A 169 9.15 -41.49 0.83
CA TYR A 169 7.93 -42.10 1.34
C TYR A 169 8.17 -43.58 1.71
N GLY A 170 8.13 -43.87 3.02
CA GLY A 170 7.88 -45.20 3.59
C GLY A 170 6.47 -45.27 4.18
N ALA A 171 5.78 -46.37 3.90
CA ALA A 171 4.36 -46.62 4.15
C ALA A 171 3.91 -46.61 5.63
N LEU A 172 2.74 -46.01 5.90
CA LEU A 172 1.48 -46.62 6.37
C LEU A 172 0.46 -45.53 6.76
#